data_AF-A0A1H6WJZ0-F1
#
_entry.id   AF-A0A1H6WJZ0-F1
#
_cell.length_a   1.000
_cell.length_b   1.000
_cell.length_c   1.000
_cell.angle_alpha   90.00
_cell.angle_beta   90.00
_cell.angle_gamma   90.00
#
_symmetry.space_group_name_H-M   'P 1'
#
loop_
_entity.id
_entity.type
_entity.pdbx_description
1 polymer ?
#
loop_
_entity_poly.entity_id
_entity_poly.type
_entity_poly.pdbx_seq_one_letter_code
_entity_poly.pdbx_strand_id
1 'polypeptide(L)' 'MHKAIETEEEFDQALKRFNEVFDAPAGTPEGDEANVLADLIGAYDDEHYPIELPDSVQAERIRGEMTS' A
#
# COMPACT_ATOMS: atom_id res chain seq x y z
N MET A 1 11.94 16.82 5.02
CA MET A 1 10.97 15.94 5.70
C MET A 1 9.78 15.84 4.77
N HIS A 2 9.67 14.73 4.02
CA HIS A 2 8.45 14.48 3.24
C HIS A 2 7.38 14.00 4.22
N LYS A 3 6.18 14.55 4.10
CA LYS A 3 5.06 14.28 5.01
C LYS A 3 4.51 12.89 4.65
N ALA A 4 4.47 11.99 5.62
CA ALA A 4 3.82 10.69 5.45
C ALA A 4 2.33 10.91 5.16
N ILE A 5 1.74 10.01 4.38
CA ILE A 5 0.30 9.98 4.15
C ILE A 5 -0.33 9.42 5.43
N GLU A 6 -1.20 10.19 6.08
CA GLU A 6 -1.88 9.77 7.33
C GLU A 6 -3.39 9.57 7.13
N THR A 7 -3.90 9.98 5.96
CA THR A 7 -5.33 9.99 5.66
C THR A 7 -5.59 9.42 4.27
N GLU A 8 -6.77 8.82 4.10
CA GLU A 8 -7.22 8.25 2.83
C GLU A 8 -7.31 9.32 1.72
N GLU A 9 -7.61 10.58 2.08
CA GLU A 9 -7.64 11.70 1.13
C GLU A 9 -6.24 12.06 0.61
N GLU A 10 -5.22 12.05 1.48
CA GLU A 10 -3.83 12.23 1.05
C GLU A 10 -3.35 11.05 0.21
N PHE A 11 -3.81 9.83 0.51
CA PHE A 11 -3.52 8.64 -0.27
C PHE A 11 -4.09 8.76 -1.68
N ASP A 12 -5.36 9.13 -1.84
CA ASP A 12 -6.01 9.31 -3.14
C ASP A 12 -5.34 10.43 -3.95
N GLN A 13 -5.00 11.55 -3.31
CA GLN A 13 -4.27 12.64 -3.95
C GLN A 13 -2.89 12.21 -4.43
N ALA A 14 -2.15 11.48 -3.60
CA ALA A 14 -0.83 10.95 -3.94
C ALA A 14 -0.93 9.96 -5.11
N LEU A 15 -1.92 9.05 -5.09
CA LEU A 15 -2.20 8.11 -6.18
C LEU A 15 -2.54 8.82 -7.49
N LYS A 16 -3.34 9.87 -7.42
CA LYS A 16 -3.72 10.66 -8.59
C LYS A 16 -2.50 11.36 -9.19
N ARG A 17 -1.66 11.97 -8.35
CA ARG A 17 -0.41 12.59 -8.79
C ARG A 17 0.56 11.57 -9.35
N PHE A 18 0.73 10.45 -8.65
CA PHE A 18 1.58 9.36 -9.09
C PHE A 18 1.16 8.87 -10.48
N ASN A 19 -0.15 8.71 -10.75
CA ASN A 19 -0.64 8.36 -12.08
C ASN A 19 -0.37 9.42 -13.18
N GLU A 20 -0.07 10.67 -12.84
CA GLU A 20 0.37 11.67 -13.83
C GLU A 20 1.86 11.57 -14.12
N VAL A 21 2.67 11.20 -13.13
CA VAL A 21 4.14 11.21 -13.23
C VAL A 21 4.79 9.82 -13.34
N PHE A 22 4.04 8.73 -13.16
CA PHE A 22 4.60 7.36 -13.19
C PHE A 22 5.15 6.95 -14.56
N ASP A 23 4.64 7.56 -15.64
CA ASP A 23 5.11 7.32 -17.00
C ASP A 23 6.33 8.18 -17.34
N ALA A 24 6.73 9.09 -16.45
CA ALA A 24 7.86 9.96 -16.68
C ALA A 24 9.19 9.17 -16.72
N PRO A 25 10.09 9.49 -17.66
CA PRO A 25 11.36 8.79 -17.77
C PRO A 25 12.28 9.07 -16.57
N ALA A 26 13.04 8.06 -16.18
CA ALA A 26 14.00 8.17 -15.08
C ALA A 26 15.00 9.31 -15.31
N GLY A 27 15.24 10.11 -14.27
CA GLY A 27 16.12 11.27 -14.31
C GLY A 27 15.45 12.59 -14.72
N THR A 28 14.12 12.62 -14.86
CA THR A 28 13.33 13.86 -14.89
C THR A 28 12.83 14.21 -13.50
N PRO A 29 12.51 15.50 -13.22
CA PRO A 29 11.91 15.90 -11.96
C PRO A 29 10.61 15.14 -11.66
N GLU A 30 9.83 14.80 -12.69
CA GLU A 30 8.60 14.00 -12.56
C GLU A 30 8.91 12.56 -12.12
N GLY A 31 9.95 11.92 -12.64
CA GLY A 31 10.35 10.58 -12.22
C GLY A 31 10.91 10.54 -10.79
N ASP A 32 11.65 11.57 -10.38
CA ASP A 32 12.07 11.74 -8.97
C ASP A 32 10.83 11.90 -8.06
N GLU A 33 9.83 12.67 -8.49
CA GLU A 33 8.57 12.83 -7.76
C GLU A 33 7.78 11.50 -7.70
N ALA A 34 7.72 10.74 -8.79
CA ALA A 34 7.07 9.44 -8.84
C ALA A 34 7.69 8.46 -7.82
N ASN A 35 9.03 8.41 -7.71
CA ASN A 35 9.72 7.57 -6.74
C ASN A 35 9.33 7.93 -5.30
N VAL A 36 9.28 9.23 -4.99
CA VAL A 36 8.90 9.71 -3.67
C VAL A 36 7.44 9.37 -3.35
N LEU A 37 6.53 9.60 -4.31
CA LEU A 37 5.11 9.26 -4.14
C LEU A 37 4.90 7.75 -3.96
N ALA A 38 5.63 6.91 -4.69
CA ALA A 38 5.57 5.46 -4.54
C ALA A 38 5.97 5.00 -3.13
N ASP A 39 7.02 5.59 -2.55
CA ASP A 39 7.47 5.28 -1.18
C ASP A 39 6.40 5.65 -0.14
N LEU A 40 5.77 6.83 -0.29
CA LEU A 40 4.71 7.30 0.60
C LEU A 40 3.44 6.44 0.51
N ILE A 41 3.01 6.11 -0.70
CA ILE A 41 1.84 5.25 -0.97
C ILE A 41 2.11 3.87 -0.38
N GLY A 42 3.29 3.30 -0.59
CA GLY A 42 3.67 1.99 -0.06
C GLY A 42 3.71 1.95 1.47
N ALA A 43 4.22 3.00 2.11
CA ALA A 43 4.23 3.09 3.57
C ALA A 43 2.81 3.14 4.16
N TYR A 44 1.90 3.88 3.51
CA TYR A 44 0.49 3.91 3.91
C TYR A 44 -0.21 2.56 3.68
N ASP A 45 0.03 1.93 2.52
CA ASP A 45 -0.55 0.64 2.16
C ASP A 45 -0.10 -0.47 3.13
N ASP A 46 1.18 -0.50 3.53
CA ASP A 46 1.69 -1.46 4.52
C ASP A 46 1.03 -1.29 5.89
N GLU A 47 0.77 -0.05 6.30
CA GLU A 47 0.14 0.26 7.59
C GLU A 47 -1.39 0.02 7.58
N HIS A 48 -2.08 0.37 6.49
CA HIS A 48 -3.54 0.31 6.39
C HIS A 48 -4.09 -0.96 5.74
N TYR A 49 -3.36 -1.53 4.78
CA TYR A 49 -3.69 -2.76 4.05
C TYR A 49 -2.55 -3.78 4.20
N PRO A 50 -2.19 -4.17 5.43
CA PRO A 50 -1.19 -5.21 5.62
C PRO A 50 -1.66 -6.44 4.85
N ILE A 51 -0.78 -7.00 4.02
CA ILE A 51 -1.06 -8.30 3.41
C ILE A 51 -1.21 -9.26 4.58
N GLU A 52 -2.46 -9.59 4.92
CA GLU A 52 -2.82 -10.71 5.74
C GLU A 52 -2.36 -11.96 4.98
N LEU A 53 -1.06 -12.25 5.03
CA LEU A 53 -0.60 -13.62 4.97
C LEU A 53 -1.48 -14.32 6.00
N PRO A 54 -2.35 -15.26 5.60
CA PRO A 54 -3.24 -15.91 6.55
C PRO A 54 -2.35 -16.36 7.68
N ASP A 55 -2.61 -15.79 8.85
CA ASP A 55 -1.81 -15.93 10.04
C ASP A 55 -1.37 -17.39 10.10
N SER A 56 -0.06 -17.63 9.94
CA SER A 56 0.50 -18.99 9.99
C SER A 56 0.40 -19.60 11.40
N VAL A 57 -0.49 -19.07 12.24
CA VAL A 57 -0.87 -19.56 13.58
C VAL A 57 -2.39 -19.75 13.72
N GLN A 58 -3.16 -19.93 12.63
CA GLN A 58 -4.53 -20.49 12.70
C GLN A 58 -4.69 -21.72 11.79
N ALA A 59 -3.75 -22.66 11.86
CA ALA A 59 -3.85 -23.98 11.25
C ALA A 59 -4.39 -25.08 12.20
N GLU A 60 -5.03 -24.74 13.33
CA GLU A 60 -5.62 -25.74 14.23
C GLU A 60 -6.94 -25.29 14.88
N ARG A 61 -8.06 -25.31 14.13
CA ARG A 61 -9.33 -25.89 14.62
C ARG A 61 -10.32 -26.08 13.48
N ILE A 62 -10.10 -27.09 12.64
CA ILE A 62 -11.20 -27.76 11.93
C ILE A 62 -11.27 -29.18 12.49
N ARG A 63 -12.00 -29.34 13.60
CA ARG A 63 -12.50 -30.66 13.98
C ARG A 63 -13.85 -30.54 14.65
N GLY A 64 -14.88 -30.82 13.84
CA GLY A 64 -16.03 -31.58 14.28
C GLY A 64 -17.34 -30.82 14.38
N GLU A 65 -18.05 -30.71 13.26
CA GLU A 65 -19.50 -30.98 13.22
C GLU A 65 -19.93 -31.30 11.78
N MET A 66 -19.42 -32.42 11.27
CA MET A 66 -20.23 -33.23 10.37
C MET A 66 -21.07 -34.13 11.30
N THR A 67 -22.37 -34.22 11.00
CA THR A 67 -23.44 -35.04 11.62
C THR A 67 -24.18 -34.42 12.82
N SER A 68 -25.35 -33.85 12.56
CA SER A 68 -26.60 -34.27 13.19
C SER A 68 -27.78 -34.13 12.23
#